data_AF-X0W1M5-F1
#
_entry.id   AF-X0W1M5-F1
#
_cell.length_a   1.000
_cell.length_b   1.000
_cell.length_c   1.000
_cell.angle_alpha   90.00
_cell.angle_beta   90.00
_cell.angle_gamma   90.00
#
_symmetry.space_group_name_H-M   'P 1'
#
loop_
_entity.id
_entity.type
_entity.pdbx_description
1 polymer ?
#
loop_
_entity_poly.entity_id
_entity_poly.type
_entity_poly.pdbx_seq_one_letter_code
_entity_poly.pdbx_strand_id
1 'polypeptide(L)'
;MIPDILEGRFQFVFDMGRDMIWTRDIVVLKKPYLIGPWGSISGVFFGPFWYYFLSVPFILSGGSPIASVLAVCFVNLAAIFIGYQFGKEIKNKRLGILIAFFFAFSRSQIAASFTAFHANLLPFTTLLFIYSLYKLKIKQKEILYLPLAGFLASLNFHLEPAAAIF
;
A
#
# COMPACT_ATOMS: atom_id res chain seq x y z
N MET A 1 15.05 -3.21 13.94
CA MET A 1 13.90 -3.40 13.02
C MET A 1 14.33 -3.82 11.61
N ILE A 2 15.07 -3.01 10.83
CA ILE A 2 15.56 -3.49 9.51
C ILE A 2 16.48 -4.73 9.64
N PRO A 3 17.46 -4.78 10.57
CA PRO A 3 18.24 -5.99 10.79
C PRO A 3 17.37 -7.21 11.12
N ASP A 4 16.32 -7.01 11.92
CA ASP A 4 15.37 -8.07 12.28
C ASP A 4 14.68 -8.66 11.05
N ILE A 5 14.24 -7.84 10.10
CA ILE A 5 13.64 -8.32 8.83
C ILE A 5 14.63 -9.19 8.05
N LEU A 6 15.87 -8.72 7.91
CA LEU A 6 16.91 -9.43 7.15
C LEU A 6 17.29 -10.77 7.80
N GLU A 7 17.17 -10.85 9.12
CA GLU A 7 17.36 -12.07 9.92
C GLU A 7 16.08 -12.93 10.03
N GLY A 8 14.99 -12.56 9.34
CA GLY A 8 13.74 -13.32 9.32
C GLY A 8 12.83 -13.12 10.54
N ARG A 9 13.15 -12.14 11.40
CA ARG A 9 12.36 -11.76 12.58
C ARG A 9 11.32 -10.69 12.25
N PHE A 10 10.21 -11.11 11.67
CA PHE A 10 9.05 -10.26 11.43
C PHE A 10 7.76 -11.05 11.67
N GLN A 11 6.64 -10.34 11.79
CA GLN A 11 5.34 -10.98 11.94
C GLN A 11 5.03 -11.78 10.67
N PHE A 12 4.82 -13.10 10.81
CA PHE A 12 4.38 -13.96 9.72
C PHE A 12 3.25 -14.86 10.23
N VAL A 13 2.02 -14.45 9.96
CA VAL A 13 0.80 -15.11 10.45
C VAL A 13 0.06 -15.81 9.30
N PHE A 14 -1.03 -16.51 9.64
CA PHE A 14 -1.85 -17.27 8.69
C PHE A 14 -2.16 -16.51 7.39
N ASP A 15 -2.61 -15.26 7.49
CA ASP A 15 -2.94 -14.45 6.32
C ASP A 15 -1.75 -14.25 5.38
N MET A 16 -0.56 -14.01 5.92
CA MET A 16 0.65 -13.83 5.10
C MET A 16 1.09 -15.14 4.44
N GLY A 17 0.91 -16.27 5.13
CA GLY A 17 1.11 -17.61 4.57
C GLY A 17 0.18 -17.87 3.39
N ARG A 18 -1.13 -17.61 3.56
CA ARG A 18 -2.12 -17.67 2.48
C ARG A 18 -1.72 -16.78 1.32
N ASP A 19 -1.36 -15.53 1.60
CA ASP A 19 -1.04 -14.55 0.57
C ASP A 19 0.18 -14.95 -0.26
N MET A 20 1.18 -15.57 0.36
CA MET A 20 2.33 -16.15 -0.35
C MET A 20 1.97 -17.37 -1.19
N ILE A 21 1.10 -18.25 -0.72
CA ILE A 21 0.61 -19.39 -1.50
C ILE A 21 -0.15 -18.91 -2.74
N TRP A 22 -1.05 -17.94 -2.58
CA TRP A 22 -1.83 -17.42 -3.71
C TRP A 22 -0.94 -16.65 -4.69
N THR A 23 0.03 -15.88 -4.19
CA THR A 23 1.04 -15.22 -5.03
C THR A 23 1.87 -16.25 -5.81
N ARG A 24 2.31 -17.34 -5.17
CA ARG A 24 3.00 -18.45 -5.84
C ARG A 24 2.13 -19.05 -6.94
N ASP A 25 0.84 -19.25 -6.69
CA ASP A 25 -0.07 -19.82 -7.69
C ASP A 25 -0.21 -18.90 -8.92
N ILE A 26 -0.24 -17.58 -8.73
CA ILE A 26 -0.18 -16.60 -9.84
C ILE A 26 1.15 -16.71 -10.60
N VAL A 27 2.27 -16.68 -9.88
CA VAL A 27 3.60 -16.57 -10.50
C VAL A 27 4.08 -17.88 -11.13
N VAL A 28 3.97 -18.98 -10.40
CA VAL A 28 4.53 -20.30 -10.74
C VAL A 28 3.52 -21.12 -11.52
N LEU A 29 2.29 -21.25 -11.00
CA LEU A 29 1.25 -22.08 -11.62
C LEU A 29 0.47 -21.35 -12.72
N LYS A 30 0.74 -20.05 -12.93
CA LYS A 30 0.04 -19.20 -13.90
C LYS A 30 -1.48 -19.22 -13.71
N LYS A 31 -1.92 -19.32 -12.46
CA LYS A 31 -3.33 -19.34 -12.07
C LYS A 31 -3.73 -17.96 -11.53
N PRO A 32 -4.32 -17.08 -12.35
CA PRO A 32 -4.70 -15.75 -11.91
C PRO A 32 -5.87 -15.81 -10.91
N TYR A 33 -5.80 -14.99 -9.87
CA TYR A 33 -6.91 -14.73 -8.96
C TYR A 33 -7.58 -13.41 -9.34
N LEU A 34 -8.90 -13.44 -9.46
CA LEU A 34 -9.71 -12.27 -9.80
C LEU A 34 -10.50 -11.73 -8.60
N ILE A 35 -10.56 -12.50 -7.51
CA ILE A 35 -11.25 -12.16 -6.27
C ILE A 35 -10.27 -12.46 -5.13
N GLY A 36 -10.20 -11.55 -4.15
CA GLY A 36 -9.42 -11.72 -2.94
C GLY A 36 -10.12 -12.57 -1.88
N PRO A 37 -9.56 -12.65 -0.67
CA PRO A 37 -10.12 -13.41 0.43
C PRO A 37 -11.43 -12.78 0.90
N TRP A 38 -12.23 -13.57 1.62
CA TRP A 38 -13.42 -13.05 2.30
C TRP A 38 -12.98 -12.14 3.45
N GLY A 39 -13.72 -11.05 3.65
CA GLY A 39 -13.54 -10.18 4.81
C GLY A 39 -14.39 -10.61 6.00
N SER A 40 -14.42 -9.76 7.02
CA SER A 40 -15.27 -9.94 8.21
C SER A 40 -16.76 -9.77 7.93
N ILE A 41 -17.12 -9.16 6.79
CA ILE A 41 -18.50 -8.99 6.34
C ILE A 41 -18.81 -10.10 5.33
N SER A 42 -19.83 -10.92 5.64
CA SER A 42 -20.27 -12.00 4.76
C SER A 42 -20.66 -11.46 3.38
N GLY A 43 -20.19 -12.13 2.32
CA GLY A 43 -20.44 -11.74 0.93
C GLY A 43 -19.55 -10.60 0.40
N VAL A 44 -18.67 -10.03 1.24
CA VAL A 44 -17.73 -8.98 0.83
C VAL A 44 -16.33 -9.58 0.73
N PHE A 45 -15.70 -9.40 -0.42
CA PHE A 45 -14.37 -9.90 -0.73
C PHE A 45 -13.41 -8.75 -0.97
N PHE A 46 -12.16 -8.93 -0.58
CA PHE A 46 -11.08 -8.02 -0.95
C PHE A 46 -10.81 -8.08 -2.46
N GLY A 47 -10.21 -7.03 -3.01
CA GLY A 47 -9.74 -7.05 -4.39
C GLY A 47 -8.46 -7.89 -4.52
N PRO A 48 -8.14 -8.41 -5.72
CA PRO A 48 -6.99 -9.29 -5.90
C PRO A 48 -5.65 -8.52 -6.02
N PHE A 49 -5.68 -7.19 -6.04
CA PHE A 49 -4.50 -6.34 -6.30
C PHE A 49 -3.31 -6.68 -5.41
N TRP A 50 -3.56 -6.98 -4.14
CA TRP A 50 -2.51 -7.32 -3.17
C TRP A 50 -1.60 -8.46 -3.66
N TYR A 51 -2.16 -9.48 -4.30
CA TYR A 51 -1.41 -10.64 -4.81
C TYR A 51 -0.59 -10.30 -6.05
N TYR A 52 -1.09 -9.40 -6.89
CA TYR A 52 -0.34 -8.89 -8.03
C TYR A 52 0.79 -7.96 -7.59
N PHE A 53 0.56 -7.13 -6.57
CA PHE A 53 1.61 -6.35 -5.93
C PHE A 53 2.71 -7.25 -5.38
N LEU A 54 2.35 -8.30 -4.64
CA LEU A 54 3.30 -9.28 -4.07
C LEU A 54 4.02 -10.12 -5.12
N SER A 55 3.45 -10.29 -6.31
CA SER A 55 4.08 -11.05 -7.39
C SER A 55 5.42 -10.44 -7.81
N VAL A 56 5.56 -9.11 -7.73
CA VAL A 56 6.81 -8.41 -8.07
C VAL A 56 7.96 -8.79 -7.12
N PRO A 57 7.90 -8.54 -5.79
CA PRO A 57 8.96 -8.96 -4.87
C PRO A 57 9.11 -10.48 -4.81
N PHE A 58 8.05 -11.25 -5.06
CA PHE A 58 8.14 -12.71 -5.14
C PHE A 58 9.07 -13.15 -6.29
N ILE A 59 8.85 -12.63 -7.51
CA ILE A 59 9.69 -12.96 -8.67
C ILE A 59 11.14 -12.54 -8.44
N LEU A 60 11.37 -11.33 -7.92
CA LEU A 60 12.71 -10.78 -7.72
C LEU A 60 13.53 -11.54 -6.67
N SER A 61 12.87 -12.18 -5.70
CA SER A 61 13.53 -12.84 -4.57
C SER A 61 13.48 -14.37 -4.61
N GLY A 62 12.86 -14.96 -5.63
CA GLY A 62 12.62 -16.40 -5.67
C GLY A 62 11.60 -16.88 -4.63
N GLY A 63 10.64 -16.02 -4.24
CA GLY A 63 9.55 -16.35 -3.33
C GLY A 63 9.84 -16.13 -1.85
N SER A 64 10.85 -15.31 -1.51
CA SER A 64 11.19 -15.00 -0.12
C SER A 64 10.14 -14.08 0.53
N PRO A 65 9.55 -14.45 1.68
CA PRO A 65 8.61 -13.57 2.40
C PRO A 65 9.27 -12.27 2.91
N ILE A 66 10.59 -12.27 3.11
CA ILE A 66 11.37 -11.07 3.45
C ILE A 66 11.16 -9.97 2.40
N ALA A 67 11.15 -10.34 1.12
CA ALA A 67 10.99 -9.38 0.02
C ALA A 67 9.61 -8.71 0.04
N SER A 68 8.57 -9.42 0.48
CA SER A 68 7.22 -8.85 0.64
C SER A 68 7.19 -7.76 1.72
N VAL A 69 7.87 -7.99 2.85
CA VAL A 69 8.00 -6.99 3.91
C VAL A 69 8.81 -5.79 3.45
N LEU A 70 9.93 -6.03 2.75
CA LEU A 70 10.75 -4.95 2.19
C LEU A 70 9.98 -4.10 1.16
N ALA A 71 9.13 -4.72 0.34
CA ALA A 71 8.28 -4.01 -0.60
C ALA A 71 7.27 -3.08 0.11
N VAL A 72 6.63 -3.54 1.18
CA VAL A 72 5.74 -2.70 2.01
C VAL A 72 6.52 -1.57 2.70
N CYS A 73 7.70 -1.87 3.24
CA CYS A 73 8.59 -0.86 3.83
C CYS A 73 8.93 0.23 2.80
N PHE A 74 9.29 -0.16 1.58
CA PHE A 74 9.59 0.79 0.49
C PHE A 74 8.39 1.67 0.14
N VAL A 75 7.18 1.10 0.02
CA VAL A 75 5.96 1.87 -0.25
C VAL A 75 5.66 2.87 0.87
N ASN A 76 5.88 2.47 2.14
CA ASN A 76 5.66 3.37 3.27
C ASN A 76 6.73 4.48 3.37
N LEU A 77 7.97 4.22 2.97
CA LEU A 77 8.98 5.27 2.79
C LEU A 77 8.59 6.24 1.67
N ALA A 78 8.05 5.74 0.56
CA ALA A 78 7.53 6.58 -0.50
C ALA A 78 6.36 7.45 -0.02
N ALA A 79 5.51 6.96 0.89
CA ALA A 79 4.44 7.75 1.49
C ALA A 79 4.99 8.97 2.27
N ILE A 80 6.08 8.81 3.02
CA ILE A 80 6.74 9.92 3.72
C ILE A 80 7.22 10.98 2.72
N PHE A 81 7.85 10.55 1.63
CA PHE A 81 8.33 11.45 0.59
C PHE A 81 7.18 12.20 -0.11
N ILE A 82 6.12 11.49 -0.50
CA ILE A 82 4.92 12.12 -1.08
C ILE A 82 4.28 13.10 -0.09
N GLY A 83 4.25 12.77 1.20
CA GLY A 83 3.74 13.66 2.25
C GLY A 83 4.54 14.97 2.35
N TYR A 84 5.87 14.87 2.27
CA TYR A 84 6.74 16.05 2.18
C TYR A 84 6.41 16.91 0.96
N GLN A 85 6.31 16.29 -0.22
CA GLN A 85 6.02 17.00 -1.46
C GLN A 85 4.66 17.68 -1.41
N PHE A 86 3.65 16.99 -0.89
CA PHE A 86 2.31 17.54 -0.74
C PHE A 86 2.29 18.76 0.19
N GLY A 87 2.88 18.67 1.39
CA GLY A 87 2.97 19.80 2.31
C GLY A 87 3.77 20.98 1.75
N LYS A 88 4.83 20.69 0.99
CA LYS A 88 5.63 21.71 0.30
C LYS A 88 4.79 22.48 -0.72
N GLU A 89 3.96 21.79 -1.49
CA GLU A 89 3.08 22.42 -2.49
C GLU A 89 1.90 23.18 -1.88
N ILE A 90 1.31 22.67 -0.79
CA ILE A 90 0.19 23.35 -0.12
C ILE A 90 0.61 24.73 0.40
N LYS A 91 1.79 24.81 1.02
CA LYS A 91 2.23 26.05 1.69
C LYS A 91 3.70 26.35 1.46
N ASN A 92 4.60 25.52 2.01
CA ASN A 92 6.04 25.73 1.94
C ASN A 92 6.82 24.50 2.42
N LYS A 93 8.16 24.55 2.25
CA LYS A 93 9.08 23.50 2.69
C LYS A 93 8.94 23.15 4.19
N ARG A 94 8.63 24.12 5.05
CA ARG A 94 8.46 23.88 6.50
C ARG A 94 7.25 22.97 6.76
N LEU A 95 6.13 23.21 6.11
CA LEU A 95 4.95 22.34 6.22
C LEU A 95 5.25 20.93 5.69
N GLY A 96 5.94 20.81 4.55
CA GLY A 96 6.38 19.52 4.03
C GLY A 96 7.22 18.73 5.04
N ILE A 97 8.22 19.38 5.67
CA ILE A 97 9.07 18.74 6.68
C ILE A 97 8.23 18.30 7.89
N LEU A 98 7.30 19.13 8.36
CA LEU A 98 6.42 18.78 9.48
C LEU A 98 5.56 17.54 9.16
N ILE A 99 4.95 17.47 7.99
CA ILE A 99 4.15 16.30 7.58
C ILE A 99 5.03 15.04 7.53
N ALA A 100 6.19 15.12 6.88
CA ALA A 100 7.11 13.98 6.79
C ALA A 100 7.62 13.54 8.16
N PHE A 101 7.88 14.49 9.06
CA PHE A 101 8.25 14.19 10.45
C PHE A 101 7.15 13.40 11.16
N PHE A 102 5.89 13.88 11.13
CA PHE A 102 4.80 13.16 11.77
C PHE A 102 4.55 11.78 11.16
N PHE A 103 4.70 11.61 9.84
CA PHE A 103 4.62 10.30 9.20
C PHE A 103 5.77 9.38 9.62
N ALA A 104 7.02 9.87 9.59
CA ALA A 104 8.20 9.07 9.89
C ALA A 104 8.27 8.61 11.35
N PHE A 105 7.78 9.43 12.29
CA PHE A 105 7.80 9.13 13.72
C PHE A 105 6.47 8.58 14.25
N SER A 106 5.46 8.39 13.40
CA SER A 106 4.20 7.77 13.80
C SER A 106 4.39 6.30 14.12
N ARG A 107 4.04 5.90 15.35
CA ARG A 107 4.10 4.50 15.79
C ARG A 107 3.30 3.56 14.88
N SER A 108 2.12 3.99 14.42
CA SER A 108 1.29 3.18 13.53
C SER A 108 1.95 2.98 12.16
N GLN A 109 2.55 4.04 11.62
CA GLN A 109 3.23 4.00 10.32
C GLN A 109 4.49 3.13 10.36
N ILE A 110 5.26 3.23 11.45
CA ILE A 110 6.42 2.37 11.69
C ILE A 110 5.97 0.91 11.76
N ALA A 111 4.95 0.59 12.56
CA ALA A 111 4.44 -0.79 12.67
C ALA A 111 3.93 -1.35 11.33
N ALA A 112 3.16 -0.54 10.57
CA ALA A 112 2.64 -0.93 9.26
C ALA A 112 3.76 -1.23 8.24
N SER A 113 4.90 -0.53 8.34
CA SER A 113 6.03 -0.69 7.41
C SER A 113 6.72 -2.06 7.54
N PHE A 114 6.55 -2.76 8.66
CA PHE A 114 7.23 -4.03 8.97
C PHE A 114 6.33 -5.27 8.86
N THR A 115 5.07 -5.07 8.43
CA THR A 115 4.07 -6.14 8.33
C THR A 115 3.58 -6.21 6.89
N ALA A 116 3.80 -7.33 6.21
CA ALA A 116 3.35 -7.52 4.84
C ALA A 116 1.83 -7.79 4.80
N PHE A 117 1.03 -6.72 4.79
CA PHE A 117 -0.42 -6.79 4.81
C PHE A 117 -1.03 -5.73 3.89
N HIS A 118 -2.12 -6.06 3.20
CA HIS A 118 -2.75 -5.20 2.18
C HIS A 118 -3.11 -3.81 2.71
N ALA A 119 -3.66 -3.72 3.93
CA ALA A 119 -4.04 -2.44 4.53
C ALA A 119 -2.85 -1.49 4.75
N ASN A 120 -1.62 -2.02 4.83
CA ASN A 120 -0.41 -1.22 5.04
C ASN A 120 0.04 -0.47 3.77
N LEU A 121 -0.62 -0.68 2.62
CA LEU A 121 -0.46 0.17 1.44
C LEU A 121 -1.40 1.38 1.45
N LEU A 122 -2.47 1.36 2.25
CA LEU A 122 -3.48 2.42 2.31
C LEU A 122 -2.90 3.80 2.62
N PRO A 123 -1.95 3.99 3.55
CA PRO A 123 -1.39 5.31 3.83
C PRO A 123 -0.80 5.97 2.57
N PHE A 124 -0.12 5.18 1.75
CA PHE A 124 0.47 5.64 0.48
C PHE A 124 -0.61 5.95 -0.57
N THR A 125 -1.49 4.98 -0.84
CA THR A 125 -2.50 5.11 -1.90
C THR A 125 -3.56 6.16 -1.58
N THR A 126 -3.95 6.30 -0.31
CA THR A 126 -4.86 7.35 0.18
C THR A 126 -4.22 8.73 0.06
N LEU A 127 -2.94 8.86 0.41
CA LEU A 127 -2.24 10.14 0.29
C LEU A 127 -2.13 10.57 -1.18
N LEU A 128 -1.80 9.65 -2.08
CA LEU A 128 -1.82 9.92 -3.52
C LEU A 128 -3.21 10.29 -4.04
N PHE A 129 -4.26 9.62 -3.53
CA PHE A 129 -5.63 9.93 -3.88
C PHE A 129 -6.01 11.36 -3.49
N ILE A 130 -5.75 11.74 -2.24
CA ILE A 130 -5.97 13.11 -1.74
C ILE A 130 -5.14 14.13 -2.53
N TYR A 131 -3.87 13.81 -2.81
CA TYR A 131 -3.00 14.66 -3.63
C TYR A 131 -3.59 14.87 -5.04
N SER A 132 -4.14 13.83 -5.66
CA SER A 132 -4.77 13.91 -6.98
C SER A 132 -6.02 14.79 -6.95
N LEU A 133 -6.85 14.68 -5.91
CA LEU A 133 -8.02 15.55 -5.70
C LEU A 133 -7.62 17.02 -5.48
N TYR A 134 -6.54 17.26 -4.72
CA TYR A 134 -6.01 18.60 -4.52
C TYR A 134 -5.61 19.27 -5.85
N LYS A 135 -4.92 18.53 -6.73
CA LYS A 135 -4.54 19.02 -8.07
C LYS A 135 -5.76 19.37 -8.91
N LEU A 136 -6.79 18.53 -8.89
CA LEU A 136 -8.05 18.79 -9.59
C LEU A 136 -8.73 20.09 -9.12
N LYS A 137 -8.82 20.30 -7.80
CA LYS A 137 -9.58 21.42 -7.22
C LYS A 137 -8.88 22.77 -7.37
N ILE A 138 -7.57 22.83 -7.12
CA ILE A 138 -6.85 24.11 -6.95
C ILE A 138 -6.10 24.54 -8.21
N LYS A 139 -5.69 23.61 -9.08
CA LYS A 139 -4.83 23.94 -10.22
C LYS A 139 -5.57 24.04 -11.57
N GLN A 140 -6.88 23.75 -11.64
CA GLN A 140 -7.83 23.89 -12.77
C GLN A 140 -7.37 23.41 -14.18
N LYS A 141 -6.16 22.88 -14.35
CA LYS A 141 -5.54 22.52 -15.64
C LYS A 141 -5.20 21.05 -15.81
N GLU A 142 -5.54 20.19 -14.86
CA GLU A 142 -5.07 18.82 -14.87
C GLU A 142 -6.20 17.80 -14.79
N ILE A 143 -7.15 17.85 -15.74
CA ILE A 143 -8.17 16.78 -15.93
C ILE A 143 -7.52 15.39 -16.05
N LEU A 144 -6.23 15.34 -16.40
CA LEU A 144 -5.38 14.15 -16.37
C LEU A 144 -5.26 13.48 -14.98
N TYR A 145 -5.56 14.18 -13.89
CA TYR A 145 -5.58 13.61 -12.54
C TYR A 145 -6.93 12.98 -12.19
N LEU A 146 -7.98 13.19 -13.00
CA LEU A 146 -9.27 12.52 -12.83
C LEU A 146 -9.16 11.00 -12.99
N PRO A 147 -8.56 10.46 -14.08
CA PRO A 147 -8.36 9.01 -14.19
C PRO A 147 -7.43 8.48 -13.09
N LEU A 148 -6.41 9.25 -12.67
CA LEU A 148 -5.53 8.85 -11.57
C LEU A 148 -6.30 8.77 -10.24
N ALA A 149 -7.14 9.76 -9.93
CA ALA A 149 -7.96 9.77 -8.72
C ALA A 149 -8.97 8.61 -8.73
N GLY A 150 -9.60 8.34 -9.88
CA GLY A 150 -10.50 7.20 -10.05
C GLY A 150 -9.79 5.85 -9.86
N PHE A 151 -8.60 5.70 -10.45
CA PHE A 151 -7.77 4.51 -10.28
C PHE A 151 -7.36 4.31 -8.83
N LEU A 152 -6.89 5.35 -8.13
CA LEU A 152 -6.48 5.26 -6.73
C LEU A 152 -7.65 5.00 -5.79
N ALA A 153 -8.84 5.54 -6.08
CA ALA A 153 -10.06 5.20 -5.37
C ALA A 153 -10.40 3.72 -5.53
N SER A 154 -10.38 3.20 -6.77
CA SER A 154 -10.56 1.76 -7.05
C SER A 154 -9.51 0.90 -6.35
N LEU A 155 -8.25 1.35 -6.32
CA LEU A 155 -7.16 0.65 -5.66
C LEU A 155 -7.37 0.59 -4.15
N ASN A 156 -7.82 1.67 -3.52
CA ASN A 156 -8.17 1.69 -2.11
C ASN A 156 -9.31 0.70 -1.80
N PHE A 157 -10.33 0.59 -2.66
CA PHE A 157 -11.38 -0.42 -2.51
C PHE A 157 -10.86 -1.85 -2.62
N HIS A 158 -9.87 -2.11 -3.48
CA HIS A 158 -9.24 -3.43 -3.55
C HIS A 158 -8.49 -3.78 -2.26
N LEU A 159 -7.86 -2.78 -1.63
CA LEU A 159 -7.09 -2.95 -0.41
C LEU A 159 -7.97 -3.02 0.84
N GLU A 160 -9.07 -2.27 0.89
CA GLU A 160 -9.97 -2.20 2.05
C GLU A 160 -11.42 -1.92 1.61
N PRO A 161 -12.19 -2.96 1.26
CA PRO A 161 -13.56 -2.79 0.80
C PRO A 161 -14.51 -2.38 1.92
N ALA A 162 -14.17 -2.61 3.20
CA ALA A 162 -15.04 -2.26 4.32
C ALA A 162 -15.31 -0.75 4.39
N ALA A 163 -14.34 0.09 3.98
CA ALA A 163 -14.50 1.54 3.90
C ALA A 163 -15.54 2.01 2.87
N ALA A 164 -16.06 1.12 2.02
CA ALA A 164 -17.12 1.42 1.04
C ALA A 164 -18.54 1.28 1.59
N ILE A 165 -18.69 0.48 2.65
CA ILE A 165 -19.98 -0.04 3.11
C ILE A 165 -20.50 0.76 4.32
N PHE A 166 -19.63 1.53 4.98
CA PHE A 166 -19.93 2.40 6.11
C PHE A 166 -19.71 3.87 5.74
#